data_AF-A0A8C7QSJ1-F1
#
_entry.id   AF-A0A8C7QSJ1-F1
#
_cell.length_a   1.000
_cell.length_b   1.000
_cell.length_c   1.000
_cell.angle_alpha   90.00
_cell.angle_beta   90.00
_cell.angle_gamma   90.00
#
_symmetry.space_group_name_H-M   'P 1'
#
loop_
_entity.id
_entity.type
_entity.pdbx_description
1 polymer ?
#
loop_
_entity_poly.entity_id
_entity_poly.type
_entity_poly.pdbx_seq_one_letter_code
_entity_poly.pdbx_strand_id
1 'polypeptide(L)'
;VFVFCTGFLLFTVDCCGLRCNLCIGNGCRNTVETCRIDHDTCATVIFKYPLPISYFKRCMKMSAYMLLGSNKDIDAYCCTTNQCN
;
A
#
# COMPACT_ATOMS: atom_id res chain seq x y z
N VAL A 1 3.11 20.60 -20.12
CA VAL A 1 2.87 19.22 -20.62
C VAL A 1 1.46 18.84 -20.22
N PHE A 2 0.51 18.98 -21.15
CA PHE A 2 -0.90 18.62 -20.96
C PHE A 2 -1.09 17.19 -21.46
N VAL A 3 -1.64 16.28 -20.64
CA VAL A 3 -1.99 14.92 -21.08
C VAL A 3 -3.50 14.76 -21.03
N PHE A 4 -4.03 14.31 -22.16
CA PHE A 4 -5.43 14.25 -22.56
C PHE A 4 -6.25 13.29 -21.69
N CYS A 5 -7.37 13.76 -21.14
CA CYS A 5 -8.46 12.93 -20.60
C CYS A 5 -9.69 13.12 -21.50
N THR A 6 -9.82 12.33 -22.56
CA THR A 6 -11.06 12.27 -23.36
C THR A 6 -11.59 10.84 -23.40
N GLY A 7 -12.85 10.70 -22.99
CA GLY A 7 -13.79 9.70 -23.52
C GLY A 7 -13.77 8.30 -22.91
N PHE A 8 -14.73 8.07 -21.99
CA PHE A 8 -15.43 6.79 -21.75
C PHE A 8 -14.65 5.62 -21.08
N LEU A 9 -15.16 5.25 -19.88
CA LEU A 9 -14.90 4.06 -19.06
C LEU A 9 -13.56 3.92 -18.29
N LEU A 10 -13.67 4.18 -16.97
CA LEU A 10 -13.06 3.42 -15.85
C LEU A 10 -11.56 3.11 -15.88
N PHE A 11 -10.67 4.05 -16.13
CA PHE A 11 -9.29 3.93 -15.61
C PHE A 11 -8.78 5.29 -15.15
N THR A 12 -8.81 5.52 -13.83
CA THR A 12 -8.00 6.58 -13.22
C THR A 12 -6.54 6.17 -13.40
N VAL A 13 -5.94 6.63 -14.49
CA VAL A 13 -4.50 6.49 -14.76
C VAL A 13 -3.80 7.45 -13.82
N ASP A 14 -3.49 6.97 -12.62
CA ASP A 14 -2.67 7.65 -11.62
C ASP A 14 -1.22 7.66 -12.13
N CYS A 15 -0.94 8.49 -13.15
CA CYS A 15 0.35 8.48 -13.85
C CYS A 15 1.49 9.06 -12.99
N CYS A 16 1.18 9.64 -11.82
CA CYS A 16 2.12 10.32 -10.93
C CYS A 16 1.93 9.96 -9.44
N GLY A 17 1.29 8.83 -9.13
CA GLY A 17 1.11 8.37 -7.75
C GLY A 17 2.34 7.65 -7.20
N LEU A 18 2.43 7.57 -5.87
CA LEU A 18 3.41 6.75 -5.17
C LEU A 18 3.25 5.28 -5.62
N ARG A 19 4.35 4.62 -5.98
CA ARG A 19 4.33 3.21 -6.42
C ARG A 19 4.78 2.33 -5.28
N CYS A 20 4.00 1.31 -4.92
CA CYS A 20 4.30 0.43 -3.79
C CYS A 20 4.27 -1.04 -4.19
N ASN A 21 4.96 -1.88 -3.41
CA ASN A 21 4.87 -3.32 -3.54
C ASN A 21 3.54 -3.79 -2.93
N LEU A 22 2.75 -4.48 -3.75
CA LEU A 22 1.52 -5.15 -3.38
C LEU A 22 1.79 -6.65 -3.24
N CYS A 23 1.50 -7.20 -2.05
CA CYS A 23 1.65 -8.60 -1.72
C CYS A 23 0.66 -8.92 -0.59
N ILE A 24 -0.31 -9.81 -0.78
CA ILE A 24 -1.29 -10.14 0.26
C ILE A 24 -1.28 -11.65 0.51
N GLY A 25 -1.00 -12.04 1.75
CA GLY A 25 -1.07 -13.44 2.19
C GLY A 25 0.21 -14.24 1.98
N ASN A 26 0.14 -15.54 2.27
CA ASN A 26 1.31 -16.41 2.27
C ASN A 26 1.67 -16.86 0.83
N GLY A 27 2.90 -16.61 0.39
CA GLY A 27 3.37 -16.97 -0.96
C GLY A 27 2.97 -15.98 -2.07
N CYS A 28 2.52 -14.77 -1.71
CA CYS A 28 2.22 -13.74 -2.68
C CYS A 28 3.48 -13.31 -3.45
N ARG A 29 3.32 -13.01 -4.74
CA ARG A 29 4.39 -12.43 -5.57
C ARG A 29 4.30 -10.91 -5.46
N ASN A 30 5.42 -10.25 -5.18
CA ASN A 30 5.47 -8.79 -5.19
C ASN A 30 5.05 -8.27 -6.57
N THR A 31 3.93 -7.56 -6.58
CA THR A 31 3.45 -6.80 -7.73
C THR A 31 3.60 -5.31 -7.42
N VAL A 32 3.59 -4.46 -8.43
CA VAL A 32 3.67 -3.01 -8.22
C VAL A 32 2.29 -2.44 -8.44
N GLU A 33 1.74 -1.81 -7.41
CA GLU A 33 0.53 -1.00 -7.52
C GLU A 33 0.89 0.49 -7.49
N THR A 34 0.05 1.32 -8.11
CA THR A 34 0.16 2.77 -7.99
C THR A 34 -0.91 3.23 -7.02
N CYS A 35 -0.49 3.92 -5.95
CA CYS A 35 -1.40 4.36 -4.93
C CYS A 35 -2.36 5.41 -5.48
N ARG A 36 -3.60 5.33 -4.99
CA ARG A 36 -4.63 6.35 -5.27
C ARG A 36 -4.30 7.60 -4.47
N ILE A 37 -4.87 8.74 -4.86
CA ILE A 37 -4.78 10.04 -4.16
C ILE A 37 -5.02 9.92 -2.65
N ASP A 38 -5.89 9.01 -2.24
CA ASP A 38 -6.22 8.74 -0.84
C ASP A 38 -5.17 7.92 -0.08
N HIS A 39 -4.22 7.28 -0.74
CA HIS A 39 -3.21 6.43 -0.11
C HIS A 39 -1.83 7.01 -0.38
N ASP A 40 -1.30 7.70 0.61
CA ASP A 40 -0.10 8.51 0.53
C ASP A 40 1.18 7.78 0.97
N THR A 41 1.06 6.54 1.46
CA THR A 41 2.19 5.77 1.95
C THR A 41 2.18 4.31 1.46
N CYS A 42 3.37 3.74 1.30
CA CYS A 42 3.55 2.31 1.19
C CYS A 42 3.58 1.69 2.59
N ALA A 43 2.86 0.60 2.81
CA ALA A 43 2.82 -0.12 4.07
C ALA A 43 3.27 -1.56 3.91
N THR A 44 3.97 -2.07 4.92
CA THR A 44 4.26 -3.48 5.16
C THR A 44 3.77 -3.82 6.56
N VAL A 45 2.86 -4.79 6.66
CA VAL A 45 2.20 -5.15 7.91
C VAL A 45 2.41 -6.64 8.14
N ILE A 46 2.89 -6.98 9.33
CA ILE A 46 3.21 -8.33 9.77
C ILE A 46 2.44 -8.57 11.07
N PHE A 47 1.57 -9.57 11.07
CA PHE A 47 0.87 -10.01 12.26
C PHE A 47 1.73 -11.02 13.01
N LYS A 48 2.00 -10.73 14.28
CA LYS A 48 2.78 -11.56 15.19
C LYS A 48 1.86 -12.41 16.07
N TYR A 49 2.43 -13.46 16.67
CA TYR A 49 1.77 -14.24 17.72
C TYR A 49 1.29 -13.30 18.85
N PRO A 50 0.04 -13.42 19.35
CA PRO A 50 -0.89 -14.56 19.24
C PRO A 50 -1.81 -14.56 18.01
N LEU A 51 -1.71 -13.59 17.10
CA LEU A 51 -2.50 -13.56 15.88
C LEU A 51 -1.99 -14.59 14.85
N PRO A 52 -2.84 -15.07 13.93
CA PRO A 52 -2.40 -15.95 12.85
C PRO A 52 -1.33 -15.24 12.02
N ILE A 53 -0.12 -15.82 11.98
CA ILE A 53 1.04 -15.25 11.29
C ILE A 53 0.65 -15.00 9.84
N SER A 54 0.54 -13.73 9.50
CA SER A 54 0.13 -13.24 8.19
C SER A 54 0.93 -11.99 7.90
N TYR A 55 1.17 -11.72 6.62
CA TYR A 55 1.80 -10.49 6.20
C TYR A 55 1.09 -9.95 4.96
N PHE A 56 1.10 -8.63 4.83
CA PHE A 56 0.71 -7.98 3.60
C PHE A 56 1.50 -6.70 3.37
N LYS A 57 1.60 -6.33 2.10
CA LYS A 57 2.20 -5.11 1.59
C LYS A 57 1.20 -4.46 0.66
N ARG A 58 0.96 -3.17 0.84
CA ARG A 58 0.05 -2.39 -0.02
C ARG A 58 0.19 -0.90 0.19
N CYS A 59 -0.40 -0.11 -0.68
CA CYS A 59 -0.72 1.28 -0.44
C CYS A 59 -1.69 1.41 0.74
N MET A 60 -1.40 2.37 1.63
CA MET A 60 -2.18 2.63 2.84
C MET A 60 -2.26 4.13 3.14
N LYS A 61 -3.26 4.51 3.94
CA LYS A 61 -3.35 5.85 4.54
C LYS A 61 -2.42 5.92 5.74
N MET A 62 -1.71 7.03 5.91
CA MET A 62 -0.91 7.27 7.13
C MET A 62 -1.75 7.16 8.42
N SER A 63 -3.03 7.56 8.40
CA SER A 63 -3.93 7.41 9.55
C SER A 63 -4.20 5.94 9.91
N ALA A 64 -4.35 5.08 8.89
CA ALA A 64 -4.57 3.66 9.09
C ALA A 64 -3.31 2.95 9.61
N TYR A 65 -2.12 3.44 9.22
CA TYR A 65 -0.86 3.02 9.82
C TYR A 65 -0.79 3.33 11.33
N MET A 66 -1.14 4.55 11.75
CA MET A 66 -1.15 4.93 13.17
C MET A 66 -2.07 4.03 14.01
N LEU A 67 -3.22 3.63 13.45
CA LEU A 67 -4.13 2.67 14.08
C LEU A 67 -3.52 1.27 14.19
N LEU A 68 -2.84 0.78 13.14
CA LEU A 68 -2.19 -0.52 13.17
C LEU A 68 -1.00 -0.55 14.15
N GLY A 69 -0.12 0.45 14.10
CA GLY A 69 1.06 0.55 14.97
C GLY A 69 0.74 0.78 16.44
N SER A 70 -0.51 1.06 16.79
CA SER A 70 -0.98 1.07 18.19
C SER A 70 -1.11 -0.34 18.77
N ASN A 71 -1.15 -1.39 17.93
CA ASN A 71 -1.24 -2.78 18.37
C ASN A 71 0.15 -3.39 18.53
N LYS A 72 0.42 -3.98 19.69
CA LYS A 72 1.74 -4.58 20.01
C LYS A 72 2.00 -5.89 19.26
N ASP A 73 0.93 -6.54 18.82
CA ASP A 73 0.95 -7.81 18.09
C ASP A 73 1.02 -7.60 16.56
N ILE A 74 1.16 -6.34 16.10
CA ILE A 74 1.24 -5.98 14.68
C ILE A 74 2.50 -5.15 14.46
N ASP A 75 3.43 -5.67 13.66
CA ASP A 75 4.52 -4.88 13.12
C ASP A 75 4.06 -4.19 11.85
N ALA A 76 3.83 -2.89 11.93
CA ALA A 76 3.56 -2.07 10.76
C ALA A 76 4.80 -1.22 10.44
N TYR A 77 5.15 -1.16 9.16
CA TYR A 77 6.18 -0.29 8.61
C TYR A 77 5.58 0.54 7.48
N CYS A 78 5.82 1.86 7.50
CA CYS A 78 5.35 2.77 6.46
C CYS A 78 6.47 3.65 5.93
N CYS A 79 6.40 3.98 4.64
CA CYS A 79 7.35 4.82 3.95
C CYS A 79 6.69 5.53 2.74
N THR A 80 7.25 6.66 2.32
CA THR A 80 6.69 7.55 1.29
C THR A 80 7.50 7.57 -0.01
N THR A 81 8.40 6.59 -0.17
CA THR A 81 9.28 6.46 -1.34
C THR A 81 8.79 5.35 -2.25
N ASN A 82 9.05 5.43 -3.55
CA ASN A 82 8.65 4.38 -4.48
C ASN A 82 9.27 3.02 -4.10
N GLN A 83 8.43 1.98 -3.99
CA GLN A 83 8.75 0.58 -3.75
C GLN A 83 9.61 0.32 -2.50
N CYS A 84 9.50 1.18 -1.49
CA CYS A 84 10.27 1.06 -0.25
C CYS A 84 9.79 -0.05 0.69
N ASN A 85 8.59 -0.61 0.47
CA ASN A 85 7.91 -1.53 1.39
C ASN A 85 8.14 -3.02 1.12
#